data_AF-A0A7J3DP93-F1
#
_entry.id   AF-A0A7J3DP93-F1
#
_cell.length_a   1.000
_cell.length_b   1.000
_cell.length_c   1.000
_cell.angle_alpha   90.00
_cell.angle_beta   90.00
_cell.angle_gamma   90.00
#
_symmetry.space_group_name_H-M   'P 1'
#
loop_
_entity.id
_entity.type
_entity.pdbx_description
1 polymer ?
#
loop_
_entity_poly.entity_id
_entity_poly.type
_entity_poly.pdbx_seq_one_letter_code
_entity_poly.pdbx_strand_id
1 'polypeptide(L)'
;RMLSRTKSRTLESFLVNEFSSIGAKSAKEICKMAHLDCDLNPAKITKEQIEKLLKAMQNAKVQRPPLDCLSPIGEEELKESLRRIYKDAEFIEAITRKPEVYRGFPFIIEAAIVYDPKNFTEFELIRFANRVPLLYQAGACAITEAMKEIDWKRYGIEASQGVPQAPFKLIVHVCSAWVPFISESKNAIASYPEIIREIKLGIQNVARKFSVYLSGKRREYQQKKRVEMFYRYAPEVIESLSKLTNKNKEEIKEKVEALISSKILKESEEKDDAT
;
A
#
# COMPACT_ATOMS: atom_id res chain seq x y z
N ARG A 1 -17.96 32.48 10.26
CA ARG A 1 -16.92 33.17 9.45
C ARG A 1 -17.27 33.22 7.95
N MET A 2 -17.63 32.10 7.30
CA MET A 2 -18.03 32.12 5.88
C MET A 2 -19.32 32.92 5.65
N LEU A 3 -20.36 32.66 6.46
CA LEU A 3 -21.65 33.35 6.42
C LEU A 3 -21.55 34.88 6.54
N SER A 4 -20.58 35.39 7.31
CA SER A 4 -20.38 36.83 7.51
C SER A 4 -19.52 37.49 6.41
N ARG A 5 -18.88 36.70 5.54
CA ARG A 5 -17.96 37.19 4.50
C ARG A 5 -18.47 36.98 3.08
N THR A 6 -19.45 36.10 2.90
CA THR A 6 -19.99 35.79 1.57
C THR A 6 -20.69 37.02 0.96
N LYS A 7 -20.67 37.11 -0.37
CA LYS A 7 -21.45 38.09 -1.15
C LYS A 7 -22.84 37.56 -1.52
N SER A 8 -23.12 36.30 -1.21
CA SER A 8 -24.36 35.62 -1.55
C SER A 8 -25.54 36.20 -0.76
N ARG A 9 -26.66 36.44 -1.45
CA ARG A 9 -27.86 37.05 -0.85
C ARG A 9 -28.82 36.03 -0.25
N THR A 10 -28.74 34.78 -0.69
CA THR A 10 -29.59 33.67 -0.24
C THR A 10 -28.74 32.52 0.26
N LEU A 11 -29.31 31.68 1.12
CA LEU A 11 -28.65 30.49 1.64
C LEU A 11 -28.35 29.49 0.52
N GLU A 12 -29.24 29.34 -0.46
CA GLU A 12 -28.99 28.49 -1.64
C GLU A 12 -27.76 28.97 -2.42
N SER A 13 -27.68 30.28 -2.76
CA SER A 13 -26.54 30.82 -3.49
C SER A 13 -25.24 30.73 -2.70
N PHE A 14 -25.29 30.89 -1.38
CA PHE A 14 -24.15 30.67 -0.50
C PHE A 14 -23.63 29.23 -0.59
N LEU A 15 -24.53 28.24 -0.48
CA LEU A 15 -24.14 26.83 -0.53
C LEU A 15 -23.54 26.43 -1.88
N VAL A 16 -24.07 26.97 -2.98
CA VAL A 16 -23.57 26.66 -4.34
C VAL A 16 -22.24 27.35 -4.64
N ASN A 17 -22.05 28.61 -4.24
CA ASN A 17 -20.88 29.39 -4.63
C ASN A 17 -19.66 29.19 -3.74
N GLU A 18 -19.86 28.88 -2.46
CA GLU A 18 -18.77 28.85 -1.47
C GLU A 18 -18.26 27.43 -1.17
N PHE A 19 -18.95 26.39 -1.62
CA PHE A 19 -18.59 25.00 -1.37
C PHE A 19 -18.46 24.22 -2.68
N SER A 20 -17.39 23.42 -2.76
CA SER A 20 -17.18 22.52 -3.89
C SER A 20 -18.22 21.41 -3.92
N SER A 21 -18.57 20.98 -5.13
CA SER A 21 -19.46 19.83 -5.38
C SER A 21 -20.90 19.99 -4.88
N ILE A 22 -21.36 21.21 -4.58
CA ILE A 22 -22.77 21.51 -4.24
C ILE A 22 -23.46 22.19 -5.43
N GLY A 23 -24.40 21.48 -6.05
CA GLY A 23 -25.31 22.05 -7.05
C GLY A 23 -26.62 22.58 -6.43
N ALA A 24 -27.44 23.28 -7.22
CA ALA A 24 -28.72 23.85 -6.77
C ALA A 24 -29.65 22.80 -6.14
N LYS A 25 -29.71 21.59 -6.69
CA LYS A 25 -30.52 20.49 -6.14
C LYS A 25 -30.04 20.07 -4.74
N SER A 26 -28.74 19.83 -4.59
CA SER A 26 -28.14 19.45 -3.30
C SER A 26 -28.25 20.57 -2.28
N ALA A 27 -28.11 21.84 -2.67
CA ALA A 27 -28.31 22.98 -1.80
C ALA A 27 -29.74 23.02 -1.24
N LYS A 28 -30.76 22.83 -2.10
CA LYS A 28 -32.17 22.75 -1.66
C LYS A 28 -32.43 21.56 -0.75
N GLU A 29 -31.82 20.41 -1.01
CA GLU A 29 -31.93 19.24 -0.13
C GLU A 29 -31.31 19.50 1.25
N ILE A 30 -30.14 20.15 1.30
CA ILE A 30 -29.47 20.54 2.56
C ILE A 30 -30.35 21.51 3.37
N CYS A 31 -30.92 22.53 2.73
CA CYS A 31 -31.81 23.47 3.40
C CYS A 31 -33.06 22.78 3.96
N LYS A 32 -33.66 21.85 3.20
CA LYS A 32 -34.79 21.05 3.67
C LYS A 32 -34.43 20.18 4.87
N MET A 33 -33.27 19.50 4.84
CA MET A 33 -32.78 18.71 5.98
C MET A 33 -32.49 19.57 7.22
N ALA A 34 -32.05 20.80 7.03
CA ALA A 34 -31.79 21.74 8.11
C ALA A 34 -33.08 22.41 8.65
N HIS A 35 -34.23 22.22 8.00
CA HIS A 35 -35.47 22.97 8.22
C HIS A 35 -35.25 24.49 8.15
N LEU A 36 -34.48 24.93 7.15
CA LEU A 36 -34.18 26.33 6.87
C LEU A 36 -34.71 26.74 5.50
N ASP A 37 -35.15 27.99 5.41
CA ASP A 37 -35.53 28.59 4.14
C ASP A 37 -34.29 28.81 3.26
N CYS A 38 -34.38 28.42 1.98
CA CYS A 38 -33.31 28.58 1.00
C CYS A 38 -33.04 30.05 0.66
N ASP A 39 -34.05 30.91 0.80
CA ASP A 39 -33.97 32.34 0.49
C ASP A 39 -33.49 33.18 1.68
N LEU A 40 -33.23 32.53 2.82
CA LEU A 40 -32.77 33.21 4.03
C LEU A 40 -31.41 33.87 3.78
N ASN A 41 -31.26 35.10 4.27
CA ASN A 41 -30.01 35.85 4.11
C ASN A 41 -28.90 35.19 4.97
N PRO A 42 -27.76 34.76 4.38
CA PRO A 42 -26.65 34.13 5.11
C PRO A 42 -26.16 34.94 6.33
N ALA A 43 -26.20 36.27 6.26
CA ALA A 43 -25.74 37.15 7.33
C ALA A 43 -26.67 37.19 8.55
N LYS A 44 -27.93 36.74 8.41
CA LYS A 44 -28.95 36.77 9.48
C LYS A 44 -29.16 35.42 10.18
N ILE A 45 -28.39 34.39 9.81
CA ILE A 45 -28.52 33.04 10.39
C ILE A 45 -28.04 33.05 11.84
N THR A 46 -28.88 32.54 12.75
CA THR A 46 -28.55 32.43 14.18
C THR A 46 -27.63 31.25 14.47
N LYS A 47 -26.97 31.26 15.63
CA LYS A 47 -26.03 30.19 16.02
C LYS A 47 -26.70 28.80 16.03
N GLU A 48 -27.93 28.70 16.53
CA GLU A 48 -28.70 27.44 16.53
C GLU A 48 -29.00 26.94 15.12
N GLN A 49 -29.33 27.85 14.20
CA GLN A 49 -29.55 27.51 12.79
C GLN A 49 -28.24 27.06 12.11
N ILE A 50 -27.11 27.65 12.47
CA ILE A 50 -25.78 27.20 11.98
C ILE A 50 -25.51 25.76 12.40
N GLU A 51 -25.80 25.39 13.64
CA GLU A 51 -25.60 24.01 14.11
C GLU A 51 -26.49 23.01 13.36
N LYS A 52 -27.76 23.38 13.10
CA LYS A 52 -28.67 22.57 12.26
C LYS A 52 -28.16 22.43 10.84
N LEU A 53 -27.69 23.53 10.23
CA LEU A 53 -27.12 23.53 8.88
C LEU A 53 -25.87 22.66 8.80
N LEU A 54 -24.96 22.77 9.77
CA LEU A 54 -23.75 21.93 9.83
C LEU A 54 -24.08 20.44 9.92
N LYS A 55 -25.03 20.07 10.78
CA LYS A 55 -25.50 18.68 10.89
C LYS A 55 -26.16 18.20 9.59
N ALA A 56 -26.94 19.05 8.92
CA ALA A 56 -27.53 18.72 7.63
C ALA A 56 -26.46 18.49 6.56
N MET A 57 -25.46 19.37 6.48
CA MET A 57 -24.34 19.25 5.53
C MET A 57 -23.50 17.98 5.75
N GLN A 58 -23.25 17.60 7.00
CA GLN A 58 -22.49 16.38 7.32
C GLN A 58 -23.21 15.09 6.91
N ASN A 59 -24.54 15.11 6.91
CA ASN A 59 -25.36 13.95 6.56
C ASN A 59 -25.86 13.97 5.11
N ALA A 60 -25.68 15.08 4.39
CA ALA A 60 -26.11 15.22 3.02
C ALA A 60 -25.27 14.34 2.09
N LYS A 61 -25.93 13.67 1.14
CA LYS A 61 -25.26 12.90 0.09
C LYS A 61 -24.82 13.86 -1.02
N VAL A 62 -23.58 14.33 -0.91
CA VAL A 62 -22.98 15.26 -1.87
C VAL A 62 -22.03 14.51 -2.80
N GLN A 63 -21.82 15.02 -4.00
CA GLN A 63 -20.81 14.51 -4.91
C GLN A 63 -19.41 14.62 -4.27
N ARG A 64 -18.52 13.69 -4.61
CA ARG A 64 -17.13 13.73 -4.13
C ARG A 64 -16.48 15.08 -4.50
N PRO A 65 -15.65 15.67 -3.62
CA PRO A 65 -14.86 16.86 -3.96
C PRO A 65 -13.97 16.60 -5.18
N PRO A 66 -13.58 17.68 -5.90
CA PRO A 66 -12.67 17.55 -7.03
C PRO A 66 -11.31 17.05 -6.54
N LEU A 67 -10.66 16.23 -7.37
CA LEU A 67 -9.42 15.52 -7.03
C LEU A 67 -8.17 16.19 -7.62
N ASP A 68 -8.38 17.29 -8.36
CA ASP A 68 -7.35 18.12 -9.02
C ASP A 68 -6.50 18.93 -8.03
N CYS A 69 -6.92 19.03 -6.77
CA CYS A 69 -6.19 19.74 -5.73
C CYS A 69 -5.01 18.94 -5.13
N LEU A 70 -4.76 17.71 -5.61
CA LEU A 70 -3.71 16.84 -5.10
C LEU A 70 -2.55 16.72 -6.09
N SER A 71 -1.33 16.67 -5.55
CA SER A 71 -0.10 16.48 -6.33
C SER A 71 0.68 15.29 -5.75
N PRO A 72 0.26 14.04 -6.08
CA PRO A 72 1.00 12.84 -5.67
C PRO A 72 2.41 12.82 -6.31
N ILE A 73 3.24 11.86 -5.92
CA ILE A 73 4.54 11.64 -6.58
C ILE A 73 4.31 10.94 -7.92
N GLY A 74 3.45 9.94 -7.95
CA GLY A 74 3.21 9.05 -9.08
C GLY A 74 3.92 7.70 -8.92
N GLU A 75 3.31 6.64 -9.44
CA GLU A 75 3.79 5.26 -9.28
C GLU A 75 5.13 5.07 -9.97
N GLU A 76 5.25 5.54 -11.21
CA GLU A 76 6.46 5.41 -12.02
C GLU A 76 7.59 6.30 -11.48
N GLU A 77 7.28 7.54 -11.11
CA GLU A 77 8.24 8.48 -10.55
C GLU A 77 8.76 8.01 -9.19
N LEU A 78 7.87 7.47 -8.33
CA LEU A 78 8.27 6.88 -7.06
C LEU A 78 9.17 5.66 -7.30
N LYS A 79 8.80 4.78 -8.23
CA LYS A 79 9.60 3.60 -8.58
C LYS A 79 10.98 3.98 -9.13
N GLU A 80 11.04 4.96 -10.03
CA GLU A 80 12.30 5.44 -10.61
C GLU A 80 13.20 6.11 -9.57
N SER A 81 12.63 6.94 -8.68
CA SER A 81 13.39 7.56 -7.59
C SER A 81 14.01 6.51 -6.66
N LEU A 82 13.25 5.46 -6.31
CA LEU A 82 13.74 4.36 -5.49
C LEU A 82 14.82 3.55 -6.19
N ARG A 83 14.71 3.30 -7.51
CA ARG A 83 15.78 2.65 -8.30
C ARG A 83 17.06 3.47 -8.33
N ARG A 84 16.96 4.80 -8.38
CA ARG A 84 18.15 5.68 -8.37
C ARG A 84 18.86 5.66 -7.02
N ILE A 85 18.10 5.59 -5.92
CA ILE A 85 18.64 5.56 -4.55
C ILE A 85 19.18 4.16 -4.20
N TYR A 86 18.43 3.11 -4.50
CA TYR A 86 18.73 1.72 -4.17
C TYR A 86 19.07 0.92 -5.43
N LYS A 87 20.25 1.17 -6.00
CA LYS A 87 20.67 0.59 -7.28
C LYS A 87 20.81 -0.93 -7.26
N ASP A 88 21.19 -1.48 -6.11
CA ASP A 88 21.42 -2.92 -5.91
C ASP A 88 20.18 -3.68 -5.43
N ALA A 89 19.04 -2.99 -5.31
CA ALA A 89 17.80 -3.60 -4.86
C ALA A 89 17.35 -4.69 -5.84
N GLU A 90 17.06 -5.87 -5.29
CA GLU A 90 16.61 -7.01 -6.08
C GLU A 90 15.15 -6.86 -6.53
N PHE A 91 14.33 -6.16 -5.75
CA PHE A 91 12.93 -5.93 -6.07
C PHE A 91 12.48 -4.56 -5.61
N ILE A 92 11.82 -3.83 -6.51
CA ILE A 92 11.20 -2.53 -6.23
C ILE A 92 9.82 -2.52 -6.86
N GLU A 93 8.82 -2.18 -6.06
CA GLU A 93 7.46 -2.02 -6.54
C GLU A 93 6.77 -0.87 -5.81
N ALA A 94 6.02 -0.06 -6.55
CA ALA A 94 5.25 1.07 -6.04
C ALA A 94 3.79 0.94 -6.46
N ILE A 95 2.90 1.69 -5.81
CA ILE A 95 1.50 1.84 -6.19
C ILE A 95 1.03 3.23 -5.80
N THR A 96 0.34 3.91 -6.71
CA THR A 96 -0.42 5.12 -6.40
C THR A 96 -1.90 4.77 -6.40
N ARG A 97 -2.55 4.87 -5.23
CA ARG A 97 -3.97 4.53 -5.09
C ARG A 97 -4.86 5.59 -5.71
N LYS A 98 -6.12 5.20 -5.95
CA LYS A 98 -7.16 6.16 -6.33
C LYS A 98 -7.42 7.12 -5.16
N PRO A 99 -7.73 8.39 -5.43
CA PRO A 99 -8.04 9.34 -4.37
C PRO A 99 -9.30 8.93 -3.61
N GLU A 100 -9.24 9.04 -2.29
CA GLU A 100 -10.38 8.86 -1.38
C GLU A 100 -10.59 10.13 -0.55
N VAL A 101 -11.66 10.19 0.23
CA VAL A 101 -12.05 11.40 0.96
C VAL A 101 -12.25 11.07 2.43
N TYR A 102 -11.66 11.87 3.30
CA TYR A 102 -11.92 11.81 4.74
C TYR A 102 -12.39 13.19 5.21
N ARG A 103 -13.52 13.26 5.93
CA ARG A 103 -14.11 14.52 6.42
C ARG A 103 -14.20 15.65 5.35
N GLY A 104 -14.42 15.30 4.09
CA GLY A 104 -14.48 16.25 2.97
C GLY A 104 -13.13 16.65 2.37
N PHE A 105 -12.01 16.19 2.94
CA PHE A 105 -10.67 16.40 2.39
C PHE A 105 -10.28 15.21 1.50
N PRO A 106 -9.98 15.42 0.21
CA PRO A 106 -9.47 14.38 -0.64
C PRO A 106 -8.01 14.06 -0.26
N PHE A 107 -7.67 12.78 -0.31
CA PHE A 107 -6.33 12.27 -0.05
C PHE A 107 -5.99 11.09 -0.97
N ILE A 108 -4.70 10.90 -1.21
CA ILE A 108 -4.13 9.78 -1.97
C ILE A 108 -3.10 9.10 -1.09
N ILE A 109 -3.08 7.76 -1.16
CA ILE A 109 -2.02 6.96 -0.56
C ILE A 109 -1.12 6.41 -1.66
N GLU A 110 0.18 6.56 -1.47
CA GLU A 110 1.19 5.88 -2.27
C GLU A 110 1.97 4.96 -1.35
N ALA A 111 2.26 3.75 -1.82
CA ALA A 111 3.04 2.78 -1.06
C ALA A 111 4.09 2.16 -1.97
N ALA A 112 5.26 1.85 -1.43
CA ALA A 112 6.30 1.15 -2.16
C ALA A 112 7.09 0.20 -1.27
N ILE A 113 7.56 -0.90 -1.83
CA ILE A 113 8.46 -1.85 -1.19
C ILE A 113 9.77 -1.86 -1.96
N VAL A 114 10.89 -1.79 -1.22
CA VAL A 114 12.24 -2.01 -1.74
C VAL A 114 12.83 -3.18 -0.98
N TYR A 115 13.24 -4.22 -1.67
CA TYR A 115 13.89 -5.39 -1.11
C TYR A 115 15.32 -5.49 -1.61
N ASP A 116 16.26 -5.45 -0.66
CA ASP A 116 17.68 -5.56 -0.91
C ASP A 116 18.31 -6.38 0.24
N PRO A 117 18.31 -7.72 0.15
CA PRO A 117 18.80 -8.57 1.22
C PRO A 117 20.33 -8.50 1.40
N LYS A 118 21.06 -7.86 0.48
CA LYS A 118 22.51 -7.70 0.58
C LYS A 118 22.87 -6.49 1.43
N ASN A 119 22.15 -5.38 1.23
CA ASN A 119 22.44 -4.11 1.90
C ASN A 119 21.54 -3.85 3.11
N PHE A 120 20.35 -4.45 3.18
CA PHE A 120 19.44 -4.28 4.31
C PHE A 120 19.60 -5.43 5.30
N THR A 121 19.69 -5.11 6.58
CA THR A 121 19.73 -6.09 7.67
C THR A 121 18.35 -6.37 8.24
N GLU A 122 17.51 -5.34 8.29
CA GLU A 122 16.20 -5.39 8.94
C GLU A 122 15.14 -4.60 8.16
N PHE A 123 13.90 -4.71 8.64
CA PHE A 123 12.78 -3.97 8.09
C PHE A 123 12.85 -2.49 8.50
N GLU A 124 12.61 -1.57 7.56
CA GLU A 124 12.51 -0.14 7.84
C GLU A 124 11.21 0.45 7.29
N LEU A 125 10.49 1.23 8.10
CA LEU A 125 9.29 1.96 7.68
C LEU A 125 9.62 3.43 7.44
N ILE A 126 9.52 3.88 6.19
CA ILE A 126 9.69 5.27 5.79
C ILE A 126 8.33 5.91 5.55
N ARG A 127 8.07 7.00 6.27
CA ARG A 127 6.77 7.68 6.29
C ARG A 127 6.88 9.06 5.67
N PHE A 128 5.95 9.39 4.79
CA PHE A 128 5.83 10.71 4.18
C PHE A 128 4.42 11.29 4.32
N ALA A 129 4.35 12.61 4.47
CA ALA A 129 3.11 13.37 4.33
C ALA A 129 3.38 14.59 3.44
N ASN A 130 2.60 14.77 2.36
CA ASN A 130 2.78 15.86 1.39
C ASN A 130 4.25 16.08 0.99
N ARG A 131 4.95 15.01 0.60
CA ARG A 131 6.38 14.99 0.22
C ARG A 131 7.37 15.35 1.34
N VAL A 132 6.92 15.48 2.58
CA VAL A 132 7.79 15.72 3.76
C VAL A 132 7.98 14.42 4.55
N PRO A 133 9.23 14.02 4.86
CA PRO A 133 9.49 12.83 5.66
C PRO A 133 9.10 13.04 7.13
N LEU A 134 8.48 12.02 7.72
CA LEU A 134 8.07 12.03 9.13
C LEU A 134 9.06 11.22 9.96
N LEU A 135 9.98 11.89 10.64
CA LEU A 135 11.10 11.26 11.34
C LEU A 135 10.74 10.78 12.75
N TYR A 136 9.94 11.56 13.49
CA TYR A 136 9.66 11.29 14.90
C TYR A 136 8.26 10.71 15.14
N GLN A 137 8.01 10.27 16.38
CA GLN A 137 6.69 9.81 16.86
C GLN A 137 6.06 8.70 16.01
N ALA A 138 6.88 7.76 15.51
CA ALA A 138 6.42 6.65 14.69
C ALA A 138 5.34 5.79 15.39
N GLY A 139 5.43 5.61 16.71
CA GLY A 139 4.49 4.79 17.47
C GLY A 139 3.04 5.29 17.46
N ALA A 140 2.81 6.60 17.32
CA ALA A 140 1.48 7.21 17.31
C ALA A 140 0.92 7.46 15.90
N CYS A 141 1.67 7.12 14.85
CA CYS A 141 1.30 7.45 13.48
C CYS A 141 0.36 6.41 12.88
N ALA A 142 -0.71 6.87 12.21
CA ALA A 142 -1.65 6.03 11.49
C ALA A 142 -1.00 5.08 10.48
N ILE A 143 0.12 5.47 9.86
CA ILE A 143 0.87 4.60 8.93
C ILE A 143 1.44 3.37 9.66
N THR A 144 2.04 3.60 10.84
CA THR A 144 2.63 2.53 11.65
C THR A 144 1.56 1.62 12.21
N GLU A 145 0.43 2.18 12.65
CA GLU A 145 -0.74 1.42 13.10
C GLU A 145 -1.29 0.55 11.98
N ALA A 146 -1.54 1.14 10.81
CA ALA A 146 -2.02 0.42 9.62
C ALA A 146 -1.06 -0.71 9.20
N MET A 147 0.25 -0.48 9.26
CA MET A 147 1.28 -1.48 8.95
C MET A 147 1.24 -2.66 9.93
N LYS A 148 1.11 -2.38 11.24
CA LYS A 148 1.05 -3.41 12.29
C LYS A 148 -0.22 -4.28 12.23
N GLU A 149 -1.33 -3.73 11.74
CA GLU A 149 -2.58 -4.47 11.58
C GLU A 149 -2.60 -5.43 10.39
N ILE A 150 -1.59 -5.41 9.52
CA ILE A 150 -1.52 -6.30 8.36
C ILE A 150 -1.01 -7.68 8.78
N ASP A 151 -1.69 -8.72 8.34
CA ASP A 151 -1.25 -10.11 8.51
C ASP A 151 -0.15 -10.46 7.48
N TRP A 152 1.09 -10.13 7.83
CA TRP A 152 2.28 -10.34 7.00
C TRP A 152 2.56 -11.80 6.66
N LYS A 153 2.12 -12.74 7.51
CA LYS A 153 2.31 -14.18 7.29
C LYS A 153 1.63 -14.66 6.00
N ARG A 154 0.50 -14.05 5.63
CA ARG A 154 -0.21 -14.34 4.37
C ARG A 154 0.61 -14.00 3.14
N TYR A 155 1.53 -13.05 3.26
CA TYR A 155 2.45 -12.65 2.20
C TYR A 155 3.78 -13.41 2.26
N GLY A 156 3.88 -14.42 3.13
CA GLY A 156 5.08 -15.20 3.35
C GLY A 156 6.15 -14.47 4.16
N ILE A 157 5.80 -13.40 4.88
CA ILE A 157 6.74 -12.60 5.66
C ILE A 157 6.49 -12.85 7.15
N GLU A 158 7.52 -13.24 7.88
CA GLU A 158 7.44 -13.39 9.33
C GLU A 158 7.32 -12.01 9.99
N ALA A 159 6.58 -11.92 11.08
CA ALA A 159 6.39 -10.67 11.80
C ALA A 159 6.31 -10.91 13.31
N SER A 160 6.92 -10.01 14.07
CA SER A 160 6.85 -9.96 15.53
C SER A 160 6.10 -8.71 15.95
N GLN A 161 5.03 -8.86 16.74
CA GLN A 161 4.15 -7.76 17.16
C GLN A 161 3.66 -6.87 15.99
N GLY A 162 3.40 -7.49 14.82
CA GLY A 162 2.96 -6.80 13.61
C GLY A 162 4.08 -6.12 12.81
N VAL A 163 5.32 -6.15 13.29
CA VAL A 163 6.50 -5.62 12.56
C VAL A 163 7.14 -6.73 11.75
N PRO A 164 7.30 -6.56 10.42
CA PRO A 164 7.98 -7.54 9.57
C PRO A 164 9.42 -7.82 9.99
N GLN A 165 9.84 -9.08 9.89
CA GLN A 165 11.21 -9.54 10.13
C GLN A 165 11.84 -9.99 8.81
N ALA A 166 12.06 -9.04 7.91
CA ALA A 166 12.71 -9.30 6.63
C ALA A 166 13.47 -8.04 6.16
N PRO A 167 14.54 -8.19 5.36
CA PRO A 167 15.39 -7.09 4.94
C PRO A 167 14.77 -6.30 3.77
N PHE A 168 13.69 -5.57 4.05
CA PHE A 168 13.03 -4.70 3.08
C PHE A 168 12.59 -3.38 3.71
N LYS A 169 12.50 -2.35 2.89
CA LYS A 169 11.96 -1.05 3.29
C LYS A 169 10.55 -0.89 2.75
N LEU A 170 9.65 -0.41 3.60
CA LEU A 170 8.29 -0.02 3.22
C LEU A 170 8.19 1.50 3.26
N ILE A 171 7.86 2.10 2.13
CA ILE A 171 7.62 3.52 2.00
C ILE A 171 6.11 3.73 1.92
N VAL A 172 5.57 4.65 2.71
CA VAL A 172 4.17 5.07 2.63
C VAL A 172 4.09 6.59 2.62
N HIS A 173 3.42 7.13 1.61
CA HIS A 173 3.19 8.55 1.43
C HIS A 173 1.69 8.86 1.47
N VAL A 174 1.32 9.81 2.33
CA VAL A 174 -0.03 10.37 2.39
C VAL A 174 -0.02 11.76 1.76
N CYS A 175 -0.71 11.92 0.64
CA CYS A 175 -0.90 13.21 -0.03
C CYS A 175 -2.33 13.70 0.23
N SER A 176 -2.51 14.88 0.80
CA SER A 176 -3.83 15.45 1.07
C SER A 176 -3.79 16.97 1.09
N ALA A 177 -4.89 17.63 0.73
CA ALA A 177 -5.03 19.09 0.81
C ALA A 177 -4.86 19.59 2.27
N TRP A 178 -5.28 18.78 3.22
CA TRP A 178 -5.04 18.97 4.64
C TRP A 178 -4.61 17.62 5.21
N VAL A 179 -3.51 17.53 5.95
CA VAL A 179 -3.08 16.27 6.59
C VAL A 179 -3.43 16.36 8.07
N PRO A 180 -4.10 15.36 8.66
CA PRO A 180 -4.53 15.46 10.05
C PRO A 180 -3.37 15.06 10.97
N PHE A 181 -2.56 16.02 11.39
CA PHE A 181 -1.47 15.77 12.35
C PHE A 181 -1.98 15.72 13.79
N ILE A 182 -1.36 14.87 14.62
CA ILE A 182 -1.68 14.75 16.06
C ILE A 182 -1.14 15.94 16.85
N SER A 183 0.04 16.42 16.49
CA SER A 183 0.77 17.48 17.18
C SER A 183 1.12 18.61 16.21
N GLU A 184 1.33 19.81 16.75
CA GLU A 184 1.75 20.99 15.98
C GLU A 184 3.12 20.80 15.29
N SER A 185 3.93 19.88 15.80
CA SER A 185 5.23 19.52 15.22
C SER A 185 5.11 18.67 13.95
N LYS A 186 3.89 18.23 13.58
CA LYS A 186 3.58 17.54 12.32
C LYS A 186 4.40 16.26 12.07
N ASN A 187 4.68 15.51 13.13
CA ASN A 187 5.50 14.28 13.04
C ASN A 187 4.68 12.98 12.90
N ALA A 188 3.39 13.01 13.23
CA ALA A 188 2.52 11.85 13.19
C ALA A 188 1.13 12.21 12.64
N ILE A 189 0.64 11.36 11.73
CA ILE A 189 -0.70 11.43 11.16
C ILE A 189 -1.67 10.73 12.13
N ALA A 190 -2.82 11.34 12.37
CA ALA A 190 -3.87 10.83 13.22
C ALA A 190 -4.64 9.66 12.59
N SER A 191 -5.09 8.75 13.45
CA SER A 191 -5.67 7.45 13.14
C SER A 191 -7.16 7.54 12.78
N TYR A 192 -7.46 8.05 11.58
CA TYR A 192 -8.82 8.03 11.04
C TYR A 192 -9.11 6.69 10.33
N PRO A 193 -10.28 6.05 10.54
CA PRO A 193 -10.60 4.76 9.93
C PRO A 193 -10.49 4.75 8.41
N GLU A 194 -10.89 5.83 7.74
CA GLU A 194 -10.82 5.96 6.28
C GLU A 194 -9.36 5.99 5.79
N ILE A 195 -8.50 6.70 6.51
CA ILE A 195 -7.06 6.80 6.21
C ILE A 195 -6.37 5.46 6.48
N ILE A 196 -6.61 4.84 7.64
CA ILE A 196 -6.02 3.54 8.00
C ILE A 196 -6.40 2.48 6.97
N ARG A 197 -7.70 2.41 6.63
CA ARG A 197 -8.20 1.46 5.63
C ARG A 197 -7.48 1.63 4.30
N GLU A 198 -7.35 2.86 3.80
CA GLU A 198 -6.71 3.10 2.50
C GLU A 198 -5.20 2.85 2.53
N ILE A 199 -4.52 3.16 3.66
CA ILE A 199 -3.12 2.79 3.87
C ILE A 199 -2.94 1.28 3.82
N LYS A 200 -3.79 0.52 4.52
CA LYS A 200 -3.75 -0.95 4.50
C LYS A 200 -3.92 -1.48 3.08
N LEU A 201 -4.89 -0.96 2.33
CA LEU A 201 -5.10 -1.36 0.93
C LEU A 201 -3.88 -1.03 0.06
N GLY A 202 -3.25 0.15 0.23
CA GLY A 202 -2.01 0.52 -0.45
C GLY A 202 -0.88 -0.49 -0.18
N ILE A 203 -0.57 -0.73 1.09
CA ILE A 203 0.49 -1.66 1.51
C ILE A 203 0.19 -3.08 1.01
N GLN A 204 -1.05 -3.55 1.11
CA GLN A 204 -1.42 -4.90 0.66
C GLN A 204 -1.23 -5.11 -0.84
N ASN A 205 -1.41 -4.07 -1.68
CA ASN A 205 -1.19 -4.19 -3.12
C ASN A 205 0.28 -4.46 -3.45
N VAL A 206 1.20 -3.71 -2.84
CA VAL A 206 2.64 -3.96 -3.03
C VAL A 206 3.11 -5.25 -2.34
N ALA A 207 2.55 -5.57 -1.17
CA ALA A 207 2.87 -6.82 -0.47
C ALA A 207 2.46 -8.08 -1.25
N ARG A 208 1.35 -8.04 -2.00
CA ARG A 208 0.97 -9.15 -2.91
C ARG A 208 2.00 -9.37 -4.00
N LYS A 209 2.40 -8.31 -4.71
CA LYS A 209 3.44 -8.38 -5.75
C LYS A 209 4.78 -8.88 -5.18
N PHE A 210 5.14 -8.39 -4.00
CA PHE A 210 6.35 -8.83 -3.31
C PHE A 210 6.30 -10.30 -2.85
N SER A 211 5.15 -10.77 -2.39
CA SER A 211 4.95 -12.18 -2.00
C SER A 211 5.16 -13.16 -3.15
N VAL A 212 4.71 -12.79 -4.36
CA VAL A 212 4.96 -13.58 -5.58
C VAL A 212 6.47 -13.66 -5.85
N TYR A 213 7.18 -12.54 -5.77
CA TYR A 213 8.63 -12.49 -5.93
C TYR A 213 9.37 -13.38 -4.90
N LEU A 214 9.04 -13.25 -3.61
CA LEU A 214 9.64 -14.07 -2.55
C LEU A 214 9.36 -15.56 -2.72
N SER A 215 8.15 -15.91 -3.16
CA SER A 215 7.78 -17.30 -3.43
C SER A 215 8.61 -17.89 -4.57
N GLY A 216 8.83 -17.11 -5.64
CA GLY A 216 9.74 -17.48 -6.72
C GLY A 216 11.16 -17.76 -6.24
N LYS A 217 11.73 -16.87 -5.41
CA LYS A 217 13.06 -17.06 -4.81
C LYS A 217 13.17 -18.29 -3.93
N ARG A 218 12.17 -18.55 -3.08
CA ARG A 218 12.12 -19.75 -2.23
C ARG A 218 12.10 -21.02 -3.08
N ARG A 219 11.31 -21.02 -4.15
CA ARG A 219 11.21 -22.13 -5.10
C ARG A 219 12.54 -22.39 -5.80
N GLU A 220 13.20 -21.35 -6.29
CA GLU A 220 14.53 -21.45 -6.92
C GLU A 220 15.57 -22.03 -5.95
N TYR A 221 15.58 -21.55 -4.71
CA TYR A 221 16.49 -22.02 -3.67
C TYR A 221 16.26 -23.50 -3.31
N GLN A 222 15.00 -23.91 -3.16
CA GLN A 222 14.64 -25.31 -2.90
C GLN A 222 15.06 -26.24 -4.04
N GLN A 223 14.91 -25.81 -5.30
CA GLN A 223 15.37 -26.56 -6.46
C GLN A 223 16.89 -26.74 -6.43
N LYS A 224 17.65 -25.66 -6.23
CA LYS A 224 19.11 -25.72 -6.12
C LYS A 224 19.57 -26.69 -5.03
N LYS A 225 18.98 -26.59 -3.82
CA LYS A 225 19.27 -27.51 -2.71
C LYS A 225 18.95 -28.97 -3.04
N ARG A 226 17.84 -29.23 -3.71
CA ARG A 226 17.43 -30.58 -4.11
C ARG A 226 18.42 -31.16 -5.11
N VAL A 227 18.85 -30.39 -6.11
CA VAL A 227 19.87 -30.81 -7.08
C VAL A 227 21.19 -31.09 -6.36
N GLU A 228 21.65 -30.21 -5.48
CA GLU A 228 22.86 -30.43 -4.68
C GLU A 228 22.77 -31.71 -3.84
N MET A 229 21.61 -31.96 -3.23
CA MET A 229 21.35 -33.17 -2.47
C MET A 229 21.44 -34.43 -3.33
N PHE A 230 20.87 -34.43 -4.54
CA PHE A 230 20.98 -35.57 -5.45
C PHE A 230 22.44 -35.87 -5.82
N TYR A 231 23.22 -34.84 -6.15
CA TYR A 231 24.65 -35.03 -6.44
C TYR A 231 25.45 -35.52 -5.22
N ARG A 232 25.07 -35.11 -4.01
CA ARG A 232 25.71 -35.58 -2.77
C ARG A 232 25.49 -37.07 -2.52
N TYR A 233 24.29 -37.59 -2.80
CA TYR A 233 23.96 -39.01 -2.60
C TYR A 233 24.23 -39.90 -3.81
N ALA A 234 24.43 -39.33 -5.00
CA ALA A 234 24.67 -40.09 -6.23
C ALA A 234 25.81 -41.11 -6.13
N PRO A 235 26.99 -40.81 -5.53
CA PRO A 235 28.09 -41.78 -5.44
C PRO A 235 27.72 -43.06 -4.69
N GLU A 236 26.99 -42.95 -3.58
CA GLU A 236 26.58 -44.08 -2.74
C GLU A 236 25.58 -44.99 -3.48
N VAL A 237 24.67 -44.36 -4.25
CA VAL A 237 23.69 -45.07 -5.08
C VAL A 237 24.38 -45.78 -6.23
N ILE A 238 25.34 -45.13 -6.89
CA ILE A 238 26.13 -45.73 -7.98
C ILE A 238 26.92 -46.94 -7.47
N GLU A 239 27.56 -46.83 -6.30
CA GLU A 239 28.31 -47.94 -5.71
C GLU A 239 27.39 -49.13 -5.36
N SER A 240 26.26 -48.85 -4.73
CA SER A 240 25.29 -49.88 -4.36
C SER A 240 24.69 -50.56 -5.57
N LEU A 241 24.33 -49.80 -6.61
CA LEU A 241 23.80 -50.32 -7.87
C LEU A 241 24.84 -51.14 -8.63
N SER A 242 26.11 -50.73 -8.64
CA SER A 242 27.20 -51.49 -9.26
C SER A 242 27.41 -52.84 -8.56
N LYS A 243 27.40 -52.86 -7.22
CA LYS A 243 27.48 -54.11 -6.43
C LYS A 243 26.30 -55.04 -6.69
N LEU A 244 25.09 -54.51 -6.78
CA LEU A 244 23.86 -55.33 -6.99
C LEU A 244 23.72 -55.85 -8.42
N THR A 245 24.05 -55.04 -9.42
CA THR A 245 23.84 -55.38 -10.83
C THR A 245 25.08 -55.96 -11.51
N ASN A 246 26.24 -55.95 -10.81
CA ASN A 246 27.54 -56.38 -11.32
C ASN A 246 27.99 -55.65 -12.61
N LYS A 247 27.45 -54.44 -12.84
CA LYS A 247 27.77 -53.58 -14.00
C LYS A 247 28.83 -52.55 -13.65
N ASN A 248 29.51 -52.04 -14.68
CA ASN A 248 30.54 -51.03 -14.55
C ASN A 248 29.97 -49.75 -13.91
N LYS A 249 30.70 -49.19 -12.93
CA LYS A 249 30.37 -47.95 -12.22
C LYS A 249 30.22 -46.77 -13.19
N GLU A 250 31.01 -46.71 -14.26
CA GLU A 250 30.97 -45.60 -15.24
C GLU A 250 29.64 -45.58 -16.02
N GLU A 251 29.17 -46.74 -16.47
CA GLU A 251 27.90 -46.85 -17.21
C GLU A 251 26.68 -46.52 -16.34
N ILE A 252 26.73 -46.88 -15.04
CA ILE A 252 25.68 -46.54 -14.08
C ILE A 252 25.72 -45.05 -13.75
N LYS A 253 26.91 -44.46 -13.61
CA LYS A 253 27.08 -43.03 -13.33
C LYS A 253 26.45 -42.17 -14.42
N GLU A 254 26.75 -42.44 -15.69
CA GLU A 254 26.15 -41.69 -16.81
C GLU A 254 24.62 -41.79 -16.81
N LYS A 255 24.06 -42.97 -16.51
CA LYS A 255 22.60 -43.16 -16.42
C LYS A 255 21.98 -42.40 -15.25
N VAL A 256 22.63 -42.35 -14.10
CA VAL A 256 22.16 -41.61 -12.92
C VAL A 256 22.23 -40.10 -13.16
N GLU A 257 23.32 -39.61 -13.77
CA GLU A 257 23.47 -38.19 -14.14
C GLU A 257 22.45 -37.77 -15.21
N ALA A 258 22.17 -38.63 -16.20
CA ALA A 258 21.13 -38.42 -17.19
C ALA A 258 19.72 -38.43 -16.56
N LEU A 259 19.46 -39.28 -15.57
CA LEU A 259 18.20 -39.29 -14.82
C LEU A 259 18.01 -38.01 -14.00
N ILE A 260 19.07 -37.52 -13.34
CA ILE A 260 19.02 -36.26 -12.60
C ILE A 260 18.75 -35.10 -13.57
N SER A 261 19.47 -35.04 -14.69
CA SER A 261 19.36 -33.99 -15.70
C SER A 261 17.99 -33.96 -16.39
N SER A 262 17.45 -35.12 -16.78
CA SER A 262 16.14 -35.23 -17.43
C SER A 262 14.98 -34.82 -16.51
N LYS A 263 15.10 -35.11 -15.21
CA LYS A 263 14.10 -34.73 -14.21
C LYS A 263 14.14 -33.23 -13.89
N ILE A 264 15.32 -32.62 -14.00
CA ILE A 264 15.48 -31.15 -13.89
C ILE A 264 14.84 -30.44 -15.10
N LEU A 265 15.05 -30.95 -16.32
CA LEU A 265 14.55 -30.35 -17.57
C LEU A 265 13.02 -30.44 -17.74
N LYS A 266 12.41 -31.61 -17.45
CA LYS A 266 10.95 -31.76 -17.52
C LYS A 266 10.22 -30.84 -16.55
N GLU A 267 10.81 -30.63 -15.36
CA GLU A 267 10.24 -29.72 -14.38
C GLU A 267 10.46 -28.23 -14.74
N SER A 268 11.35 -27.86 -15.66
CA SER A 268 11.43 -26.47 -16.15
C SER A 268 10.38 -26.19 -17.23
N GLU A 269 10.07 -27.16 -18.10
CA GLU A 269 9.10 -27.00 -19.19
C GLU A 269 7.65 -26.93 -18.69
N GLU A 270 7.25 -27.76 -17.71
CA GLU A 270 5.92 -27.69 -17.09
C GLU A 270 5.66 -26.37 -16.32
N LYS A 271 6.69 -25.52 -16.13
CA LYS A 271 6.61 -24.28 -15.35
C LYS A 271 6.39 -23.03 -16.19
N ASP A 272 6.74 -23.04 -17.47
CA ASP A 272 6.50 -21.89 -18.37
C ASP A 272 5.03 -21.84 -18.84
N ASP A 273 4.37 -23.00 -18.96
CA ASP A 273 2.94 -23.12 -19.35
C ASP A 273 1.94 -22.77 -18.24
N ALA A 274 2.39 -22.59 -16.99
CA ALA A 274 1.53 -22.35 -15.82
C ALA A 274 1.63 -20.93 -15.23
N THR A 275 2.31 -20.01 -15.91
CA THR A 275 2.49 -18.59 -15.52
C THR A 275 1.65 -17.67 -16.40
#